data_AF-A0A1D7QRB2-F1
#
_entry.id   AF-A0A1D7QRB2-F1
#
_cell.length_a   1.000
_cell.length_b   1.000
_cell.length_c   1.000
_cell.angle_alpha   90.00
_cell.angle_beta   90.00
_cell.angle_gamma   90.00
#
_symmetry.space_group_name_H-M   'P 1'
#
loop_
_entity.id
_entity.type
_entity.pdbx_description
1 polymer ?
#
loop_
_entity_poly.entity_id
_entity_poly.type
_entity_poly.pdbx_seq_one_letter_code
_entity_poly.pdbx_strand_id
1 'polypeptide(L)' 'MFQEVILALIAGAIVGFLFGVIKLPIPAPPALPGVMGIFGVYLGFKLFQYVSTTFFS' A
#
# COMPACT_ATOMS: atom_id res chain seq x y z
N MET A 1 -13.99 -8.11 0.07
CA MET A 1 -12.85 -7.38 0.66
C MET A 1 -11.66 -8.27 1.03
N PHE A 2 -11.85 -9.40 1.74
CA PHE A 2 -10.74 -10.28 2.13
C PHE A 2 -10.12 -11.06 0.95
N GLN A 3 -10.97 -11.47 -0.01
CA GLN A 3 -10.52 -12.17 -1.22
C GLN A 3 -9.59 -11.29 -2.06
N GLU A 4 -9.92 -10.00 -2.19
CA GLU A 4 -9.18 -8.99 -2.93
C GLU A 4 -7.82 -8.74 -2.29
N VAL A 5 -7.73 -8.75 -0.95
CA VAL A 5 -6.46 -8.65 -0.21
C VAL A 5 -5.57 -9.86 -0.50
N ILE A 6 -6.13 -11.08 -0.48
CA ILE A 6 -5.38 -12.30 -0.80
C ILE A 6 -4.91 -12.28 -2.26
N LEU A 7 -5.79 -11.91 -3.19
CA LEU A 7 -5.46 -11.84 -4.61
C LEU A 7 -4.38 -10.79 -4.88
N ALA A 8 -4.45 -9.61 -4.24
CA ALA A 8 -3.43 -8.57 -4.36
C ALA A 8 -2.06 -9.01 -3.80
N LEU A 9 -2.07 -9.71 -2.65
CA LEU A 9 -0.85 -10.28 -2.05
C LEU A 9 -0.21 -11.32 -2.97
N ILE A 10 -1.01 -12.26 -3.50
CA ILE A 10 -0.53 -13.30 -4.41
C ILE A 10 -0.01 -12.69 -5.71
N ALA A 11 -0.74 -11.74 -6.30
CA ALA A 11 -0.31 -11.04 -7.51
C ALA A 11 1.02 -10.32 -7.29
N GLY A 12 1.16 -9.58 -6.18
CA GLY A 12 2.41 -8.91 -5.82
C GLY A 12 3.57 -9.88 -5.61
N ALA A 13 3.32 -11.02 -4.94
CA ALA A 13 4.32 -12.06 -4.72
C ALA A 13 4.78 -12.72 -6.02
N ILE A 14 3.85 -13.06 -6.91
CA ILE A 14 4.18 -13.65 -8.23
C ILE A 14 4.98 -12.66 -9.07
N VAL A 15 4.55 -11.40 -9.16
CA VAL A 15 5.27 -10.37 -9.92
C VAL A 15 6.67 -10.16 -9.34
N GLY A 16 6.80 -9.97 -8.03
CA GLY A 16 8.11 -9.80 -7.38
C GLY A 16 9.05 -10.99 -7.60
N PHE A 17 8.52 -12.21 -7.49
CA PHE A 17 9.27 -13.44 -7.74
C PHE A 17 9.74 -13.53 -9.19
N LEU A 18 8.84 -13.31 -10.16
CA LEU A 18 9.18 -13.36 -11.59
C LEU A 18 10.28 -12.36 -11.93
N PHE A 19 10.18 -11.12 -11.45
CA PHE A 19 11.19 -10.08 -11.68
C PHE A 19 12.56 -10.44 -11.08
N GLY A 20 12.56 -11.06 -9.89
CA GLY A 20 13.79 -11.60 -9.29
C GLY A 20 14.41 -12.74 -10.12
N VAL A 21 13.59 -13.66 -10.64
CA VAL A 21 14.05 -14.80 -11.46
C VAL A 21 14.66 -14.33 -12.78
N ILE A 22 14.00 -13.40 -13.47
CA ILE A 22 14.46 -12.88 -14.77
C ILE A 22 15.54 -11.78 -14.63
N LYS A 23 15.95 -11.47 -13.40
CA LYS A 23 16.94 -10.44 -13.07
C LYS A 23 16.63 -9.06 -13.67
N LEU A 24 15.34 -8.75 -13.87
CA LEU A 24 14.93 -7.43 -14.32
C LEU A 24 14.94 -6.48 -13.13
N PRO A 25 15.30 -5.20 -13.34
CA PRO A 25 15.06 -4.17 -12.33
C PRO A 25 13.57 -4.18 -11.99
N ILE A 26 13.27 -4.14 -10.69
CA ILE A 26 11.89 -4.19 -10.20
C ILE A 26 11.19 -2.90 -10.66
N PRO A 27 10.05 -2.97 -11.37
CA PRO A 27 9.31 -1.81 -11.89
C PRO A 27 8.50 -1.12 -10.79
N ALA A 28 8.47 -1.69 -9.58
CA ALA A 28 7.83 -1.08 -8.44
C ALA A 28 8.58 0.21 -8.06
N PRO A 29 7.86 1.30 -7.72
CA PRO A 29 8.45 2.44 -7.00
C PRO A 29 9.31 1.91 -5.85
N PRO A 30 10.39 2.60 -5.43
CA PRO A 30 11.20 2.16 -4.29
C PRO A 30 10.26 1.72 -3.16
N ALA A 31 10.32 0.42 -2.83
CA ALA A 31 9.18 -0.28 -2.24
C ALA A 31 8.73 0.36 -0.92
N LEU A 32 9.68 0.85 -0.14
CA LEU A 32 9.44 1.59 1.11
C LEU A 32 8.71 2.93 0.88
N PRO A 33 9.24 3.87 0.06
CA PRO A 33 8.51 5.11 -0.26
C PRO A 33 7.08 4.93 -0.76
N GLY A 34 6.82 3.94 -1.63
CA GLY A 34 5.47 3.67 -2.14
C GLY A 34 4.50 3.22 -1.03
N VAL A 35 4.93 2.29 -0.17
CA VAL A 35 4.14 1.82 0.97
C VAL A 35 3.89 2.94 1.97
N MET A 36 4.92 3.74 2.28
CA MET A 36 4.81 4.87 3.21
C MET A 36 3.86 5.96 2.69
N GLY A 37 3.80 6.19 1.38
CA GLY A 37 2.85 7.11 0.76
C GLY A 37 1.40 6.68 0.97
N ILE A 38 1.06 5.42 0.66
CA ILE A 38 -0.30 4.89 0.84
C ILE A 38 -0.70 4.91 2.32
N PHE A 39 0.23 4.51 3.20
CA PHE A 39 0.02 4.56 4.65
C PHE A 39 -0.24 5.99 5.13
N GLY A 40 0.57 6.96 4.69
CA GLY A 40 0.43 8.37 5.05
C GLY A 40 -0.90 8.97 4.62
N VAL A 41 -1.40 8.62 3.43
CA VAL A 41 -2.73 9.06 2.94
C VAL A 41 -3.84 8.54 3.87
N TYR A 42 -3.80 7.25 4.22
CA TYR A 42 -4.79 6.67 5.12
C TYR A 42 -4.73 7.29 6.52
N LEU A 43 -3.53 7.42 7.07
CA LEU A 43 -3.31 8.01 8.40
C LEU A 43 -3.78 9.46 8.44
N GLY A 44 -3.45 10.27 7.43
CA GLY A 44 -3.89 11.67 7.33
C GLY A 44 -5.41 11.80 7.27
N PHE A 45 -6.07 10.94 6.49
CA PHE A 45 -7.53 10.89 6.45
C PHE A 45 -8.14 10.53 7.82
N LYS A 46 -7.59 9.52 8.50
CA LYS A 46 -8.04 9.13 9.85
C LYS A 46 -7.82 10.24 10.88
N LEU A 47 -6.69 10.93 10.81
CA LEU A 47 -6.39 12.07 11.68
C LEU A 47 -7.40 13.20 11.46
N PHE A 48 -7.71 13.51 10.19
CA PHE A 48 -8.73 14.49 9.85
C PHE A 48 -10.12 14.09 10.38
N GLN A 49 -10.52 12.83 10.23
CA GLN A 49 -11.79 12.34 10.81
C GLN A 49 -11.82 12.55 12.33
N TYR A 50 -10.75 12.18 13.03
CA TYR A 50 -10.66 12.35 14.49
C TYR A 50 -10.77 13.82 14.90
N VAL A 51 -9.97 14.69 14.30
CA VAL A 51 -9.99 16.14 14.60
C VAL A 51 -11.36 16.73 14.27
N SER A 52 -11.94 16.38 13.12
CA SER A 52 -13.26 16.86 12.70
C SER A 52 -14.36 16.43 13.69
N THR A 53 -14.37 15.17 14.11
CA THR A 53 -15.35 14.68 15.10
C THR A 53 -15.18 15.34 16.47
N THR A 54 -13.95 15.67 16.91
CA THR A 54 -13.72 16.31 18.21
C THR A 54 -13.96 17.83 18.20
N PHE A 55 -13.74 18.52 17.08
CA PHE A 55 -13.92 19.98 16.97
C PHE A 55 -15.30 20.43 16.50
N PHE A 56 -16.01 19.62 15.71
CA PHE A 56 -17.34 19.97 15.17
C PHE A 56 -18.49 19.18 15.82
N SER A 57 -18.23 18.50 16.93
CA SER A 57 -19.25 17.97 17.85
C SER A 57 -19.49 18.95 18.99
#